data_AF-A0A2J9DZ54-F1
#
_entry.id   AF-A0A2J9DZ54-F1
#
_cell.length_a   1.000
_cell.length_b   1.000
_cell.length_c   1.000
_cell.angle_alpha   90.00
_cell.angle_beta   90.00
_cell.angle_gamma   90.00
#
_symmetry.space_group_name_H-M   'P 1'
#
loop_
_entity.id
_entity.type
_entity.pdbx_description
1 polymer ?
#
loop_
_entity_poly.entity_id
_entity_poly.type
_entity_poly.pdbx_seq_one_letter_code
_entity_poly.pdbx_strand_id
1 'polypeptide(L)'
;MNRDSSIALRWIKFLAKPVVLTLLIIIVFNGPWLGTFGEVVLFFGFIIYLVVAVIRCVVEVMAIGFKKPEAYVELVRLSVICAVFITFAGFEMGYRVHYLINKNNFETIEAVSEAQGIYSLSDMRRYHKVLNSTLISNDEQYLTRAAIEKAYATTIEADKLDIDSVVMLRDKLDSVLAIQLDNEQGYTVLTVGGFLDNEYGYIKSDIYGIKVGDMIPPYGSTVISLEAMGGGWYMYRTT
;
A
#
# COMPACT_ATOMS: atom_id res chain seq x y z
N MET A 1 45.63 6.01 -24.97
CA MET A 1 44.75 5.90 -23.78
C MET A 1 43.51 6.74 -24.04
N ASN A 2 42.36 6.10 -24.22
CA ASN A 2 41.14 6.73 -24.77
C ASN A 2 40.53 7.75 -23.79
N ARG A 3 40.36 8.99 -24.26
CA ARG A 3 39.75 10.12 -23.55
C ARG A 3 38.35 9.77 -23.01
N ASP A 4 37.62 8.90 -23.69
CA ASP A 4 36.27 8.45 -23.32
C ASP A 4 36.23 7.61 -22.04
N SER A 5 37.25 6.75 -21.83
CA SER A 5 37.38 5.98 -20.58
C SER A 5 37.58 6.88 -19.35
N SER A 6 38.16 8.08 -19.54
CA SER A 6 38.39 9.04 -18.47
C SER A 6 37.13 9.83 -18.09
N ILE A 7 36.21 10.05 -19.04
CA ILE A 7 34.94 10.76 -18.81
C ILE A 7 33.96 9.82 -18.12
N ALA A 8 33.82 8.60 -18.62
CA ALA A 8 32.99 7.57 -17.98
C ALA A 8 33.39 7.34 -16.51
N LEU A 9 34.70 7.22 -16.23
CA LEU A 9 35.21 7.04 -14.87
C LEU A 9 34.90 8.23 -13.94
N ARG A 10 34.86 9.47 -14.47
CA ARG A 10 34.47 10.64 -13.69
C ARG A 10 32.99 10.62 -13.33
N TRP A 11 32.11 10.29 -14.28
CA TRP A 11 30.68 10.16 -14.02
C TRP A 11 30.37 9.02 -13.06
N ILE A 12 31.06 7.88 -13.18
CA ILE A 12 30.95 6.78 -12.22
C ILE A 12 31.33 7.24 -10.81
N LYS A 13 32.48 7.91 -10.63
CA LYS A 13 32.88 8.43 -9.31
C LYS A 13 31.92 9.48 -8.76
N PHE A 14 31.35 10.30 -9.65
CA PHE A 14 30.38 11.33 -9.31
C PHE A 14 29.07 10.73 -8.79
N LEU A 15 28.55 9.69 -9.44
CA LEU A 15 27.30 9.02 -9.06
C LEU A 15 27.47 7.94 -7.99
N ALA A 16 28.67 7.36 -7.84
CA ALA A 16 28.92 6.30 -6.88
C ALA A 16 28.65 6.74 -5.43
N LYS A 17 29.07 7.96 -5.06
CA LYS A 17 28.85 8.48 -3.71
C LYS A 17 27.36 8.57 -3.33
N PRO A 18 26.49 9.26 -4.11
CA PRO A 18 25.07 9.30 -3.78
C PRO A 18 24.42 7.92 -3.81
N VAL A 19 24.78 7.05 -4.76
CA VAL A 19 24.24 5.68 -4.83
C VAL A 19 24.60 4.87 -3.58
N VAL A 20 25.88 4.86 -3.19
CA VAL A 20 26.33 4.12 -2.00
C VAL A 20 25.66 4.68 -0.74
N LEU A 21 25.53 6.00 -0.62
CA LEU A 21 24.86 6.61 0.52
C LEU A 21 23.38 6.23 0.56
N THR A 22 22.67 6.29 -0.56
CA THR A 22 21.26 5.87 -0.66
C THR A 22 21.11 4.40 -0.28
N LEU A 23 21.98 3.51 -0.77
CA LEU A 23 21.96 2.09 -0.39
C LEU A 23 22.19 1.89 1.11
N LEU A 24 23.15 2.62 1.71
CA LEU A 24 23.38 2.56 3.15
C LEU A 24 22.18 3.04 3.96
N ILE A 25 21.53 4.12 3.54
CA ILE A 25 20.27 4.59 4.16
C ILE A 25 19.22 3.49 4.06
N ILE A 26 19.05 2.88 2.88
CA ILE A 26 18.08 1.80 2.69
C ILE A 26 18.37 0.63 3.62
N ILE A 27 19.61 0.16 3.67
CA ILE A 27 20.01 -0.94 4.55
C ILE A 27 19.77 -0.60 6.03
N VAL A 28 20.08 0.63 6.45
CA VAL A 28 19.94 1.03 7.85
C VAL A 28 18.49 1.09 8.28
N PHE A 29 17.63 1.67 7.43
CA PHE A 29 16.22 1.90 7.75
C PHE A 29 15.32 0.69 7.45
N ASN A 30 15.72 -0.23 6.56
CA ASN A 30 15.10 -1.55 6.42
C ASN A 30 15.72 -2.59 7.37
N GLY A 31 16.63 -2.18 8.24
CA GLY A 31 17.25 -3.08 9.22
C GLY A 31 16.24 -3.60 10.25
N PRO A 32 16.37 -4.86 10.70
CA PRO A 32 15.42 -5.48 11.64
C PRO A 32 15.27 -4.74 12.98
N TRP A 33 16.22 -3.89 13.35
CA TRP A 33 16.22 -3.13 14.61
C TRP A 33 15.26 -1.94 14.62
N LEU A 34 14.82 -1.42 13.47
CA LEU A 34 13.81 -0.36 13.40
C LEU A 34 12.40 -0.91 13.15
N GLY A 35 12.28 -2.21 12.87
CA GLY A 35 11.01 -2.83 12.50
C GLY A 35 10.32 -2.07 11.35
N THR A 36 9.01 -1.99 11.41
CA THR A 36 8.18 -1.29 10.42
C THR A 36 8.27 0.24 10.52
N PHE A 37 8.82 0.79 11.61
CA PHE A 37 9.00 2.24 11.77
C PHE A 37 10.09 2.81 10.85
N GLY A 38 11.14 2.04 10.59
CA GLY A 38 12.25 2.47 9.72
C GLY A 38 11.79 2.72 8.28
N GLU A 39 10.86 1.93 7.78
CA GLU A 39 10.27 2.04 6.45
C GLU A 39 9.41 3.31 6.30
N VAL A 40 8.67 3.69 7.34
CA VAL A 40 7.91 4.95 7.37
C VAL A 40 8.86 6.15 7.26
N VAL A 41 9.93 6.15 8.05
CA VAL A 41 10.95 7.21 8.01
C VAL A 41 11.62 7.28 6.65
N LEU A 42 11.92 6.12 6.04
CA LEU A 42 12.54 6.02 4.72
C LEU A 42 11.61 6.54 3.62
N PHE A 43 10.32 6.21 3.67
CA PHE A 43 9.32 6.71 2.74
C PHE A 43 9.14 8.23 2.82
N PHE A 44 8.87 8.77 4.02
CA PHE A 44 8.70 10.21 4.18
C PHE A 44 9.99 10.98 3.94
N GLY A 45 11.13 10.43 4.36
CA GLY A 45 12.45 10.99 4.07
C GLY A 45 12.71 11.06 2.57
N PHE A 46 12.30 10.04 1.81
CA PHE A 46 12.39 10.05 0.35
C PHE A 46 11.45 11.07 -0.30
N ILE A 47 10.21 11.21 0.17
CA ILE A 47 9.29 12.27 -0.31
C ILE A 47 9.89 13.66 -0.08
N ILE A 48 10.40 13.92 1.14
CA ILE A 48 11.03 15.20 1.46
C ILE A 48 12.25 15.42 0.56
N TYR A 49 13.07 14.39 0.34
CA TYR A 49 14.20 14.45 -0.59
C TYR A 49 13.75 14.78 -2.01
N LEU A 50 12.70 14.14 -2.54
CA LEU A 50 12.15 14.42 -3.87
C LEU A 50 11.74 15.89 -3.99
N VAL A 51 11.00 16.43 -3.02
CA VAL A 51 10.57 17.83 -3.03
C VAL A 51 11.77 18.77 -3.06
N VAL A 52 12.75 18.56 -2.17
CA VAL A 52 13.96 19.40 -2.09
C VAL A 52 14.79 19.28 -3.38
N ALA A 53 14.93 18.08 -3.92
CA ALA A 53 15.71 17.82 -5.14
C ALA A 53 15.05 18.47 -6.36
N VAL A 54 13.73 18.41 -6.49
CA VAL A 54 12.98 19.10 -7.56
C VAL A 54 13.17 20.62 -7.46
N ILE A 55 13.04 21.19 -6.26
CA ILE A 55 13.28 22.62 -6.04
C ILE A 55 14.72 22.97 -6.46
N ARG A 56 15.71 22.17 -6.07
CA ARG A 56 17.12 22.38 -6.47
C ARG A 56 17.31 22.30 -7.98
N CYS A 57 16.73 21.30 -8.66
CA CYS A 57 16.78 21.20 -10.12
C CYS A 57 16.26 22.48 -10.78
N VAL A 58 15.12 22.99 -10.30
CA VAL A 58 14.53 24.24 -10.82
C VAL A 58 15.47 25.43 -10.58
N VAL A 59 15.99 25.59 -9.36
CA VAL A 59 16.90 26.69 -9.01
C VAL A 59 18.20 26.62 -9.83
N GLU A 60 18.79 25.45 -10.02
CA GLU A 60 20.00 25.25 -10.81
C GLU A 60 19.78 25.58 -12.29
N VAL A 61 18.65 25.16 -12.87
CA VAL A 61 18.28 25.51 -14.25
C VAL A 61 18.11 27.01 -14.42
N MET A 62 17.51 27.70 -13.46
CA MET A 62 17.39 29.16 -13.48
C MET A 62 18.73 29.87 -13.32
N ALA A 63 19.59 29.40 -12.41
CA ALA A 63 20.86 30.05 -12.08
C ALA A 63 21.95 29.85 -13.14
N ILE A 64 22.07 28.64 -13.68
CA ILE A 64 23.13 28.26 -14.63
C ILE A 64 22.67 28.54 -16.08
N GLY A 65 21.38 28.35 -16.35
CA GLY A 65 20.73 28.52 -17.64
C GLY A 65 20.46 27.21 -18.38
N PHE A 66 19.29 27.11 -18.99
CA PHE A 66 18.77 25.89 -19.65
C PHE A 66 19.61 25.33 -20.80
N LYS A 67 20.54 26.11 -21.39
CA LYS A 67 21.39 25.64 -22.49
C LYS A 67 22.64 24.90 -22.01
N LYS A 68 22.95 24.95 -20.71
CA LYS A 68 24.18 24.42 -20.14
C LYS A 68 23.94 23.02 -19.56
N PRO A 69 24.68 21.98 -19.98
CA PRO A 69 24.55 20.63 -19.44
C PRO A 69 24.71 20.55 -17.92
N GLU A 70 25.52 21.46 -17.33
CA GLU A 70 25.77 21.52 -15.90
C GLU A 70 24.50 21.82 -15.07
N ALA A 71 23.50 22.47 -15.69
CA ALA A 71 22.21 22.77 -15.06
C ALA A 71 21.36 21.52 -14.78
N TYR A 72 21.68 20.39 -15.43
CA TYR A 72 20.91 19.15 -15.36
C TYR A 72 21.58 18.09 -14.48
N VAL A 73 22.68 18.44 -13.82
CA VAL A 73 23.44 17.50 -12.99
C VAL A 73 22.60 16.97 -11.83
N GLU A 74 21.84 17.83 -11.14
CA GLU A 74 20.95 17.39 -10.06
C GLU A 74 19.77 16.56 -10.58
N LEU A 75 19.28 16.84 -11.79
CA LEU A 75 18.22 16.03 -12.42
C LEU A 75 18.71 14.59 -12.67
N VAL A 76 19.93 14.44 -13.21
CA VAL A 76 20.54 13.12 -13.41
C VAL A 76 20.72 12.39 -12.07
N ARG A 77 21.19 13.11 -11.03
CA ARG A 77 21.35 12.54 -9.68
C ARG A 77 20.02 12.07 -9.11
N LEU A 78 18.96 12.88 -9.24
CA LEU A 78 17.61 12.55 -8.81
C LEU A 78 17.12 11.28 -9.49
N SER A 79 17.21 11.18 -10.82
CA SER A 79 16.78 9.98 -11.57
C SER A 79 17.49 8.71 -11.11
N VAL A 80 18.80 8.78 -10.85
CA VAL A 80 19.58 7.63 -10.37
C VAL A 80 19.16 7.23 -8.96
N ILE A 81 19.00 8.18 -8.04
CA ILE A 81 18.57 7.90 -6.67
C ILE A 81 17.16 7.31 -6.65
N CYS A 82 16.23 7.84 -7.47
CA CYS A 82 14.89 7.27 -7.61
C CYS A 82 14.93 5.84 -8.12
N ALA A 83 15.75 5.55 -9.13
CA ALA A 83 15.88 4.20 -9.67
C ALA A 83 16.39 3.21 -8.60
N VAL A 84 17.41 3.59 -7.82
CA VAL A 84 17.93 2.79 -6.71
C VAL A 84 16.85 2.59 -5.65
N PHE A 85 16.19 3.66 -5.21
CA PHE A 85 15.16 3.60 -4.18
C PHE A 85 14.01 2.67 -4.58
N ILE A 86 13.46 2.84 -5.79
CA ILE A 86 12.34 2.01 -6.28
C ILE A 86 12.75 0.53 -6.36
N THR A 87 13.95 0.25 -6.86
CA THR A 87 14.45 -1.12 -7.03
C THR A 87 14.63 -1.85 -5.70
N PHE A 88 15.10 -1.15 -4.66
CA PHE A 88 15.49 -1.78 -3.40
C PHE A 88 14.51 -1.55 -2.24
N ALA A 89 13.53 -0.67 -2.39
CA ALA A 89 12.60 -0.31 -1.31
C ALA A 89 11.14 -0.06 -1.77
N GLY A 90 10.87 0.14 -3.05
CA GLY A 90 9.66 0.86 -3.49
C GLY A 90 8.32 0.13 -3.33
N PHE A 91 8.24 -1.18 -3.60
CA PHE A 91 6.94 -1.85 -3.76
C PHE A 91 6.33 -2.39 -2.47
N GLU A 92 7.12 -3.02 -1.60
CA GLU A 92 6.61 -3.63 -0.36
C GLU A 92 6.42 -2.59 0.75
N MET A 93 7.27 -1.56 0.77
CA MET A 93 7.20 -0.45 1.74
C MET A 93 5.86 0.29 1.70
N GLY A 94 5.26 0.47 0.53
CA GLY A 94 3.97 1.15 0.40
C GLY A 94 2.86 0.47 1.20
N TYR A 95 2.79 -0.86 1.16
CA TYR A 95 1.79 -1.64 1.89
C TYR A 95 2.03 -1.60 3.40
N ARG A 96 3.30 -1.65 3.83
CA ARG A 96 3.65 -1.56 5.24
C ARG A 96 3.36 -0.18 5.83
N VAL A 97 3.67 0.89 5.09
CA VAL A 97 3.31 2.27 5.47
C VAL A 97 1.79 2.42 5.53
N HIS A 98 1.07 1.90 4.53
CA HIS A 98 -0.40 1.89 4.55
C HIS A 98 -0.94 1.14 5.77
N TYR A 99 -0.38 -0.03 6.09
CA TYR A 99 -0.75 -0.81 7.27
C TYR A 99 -0.59 0.02 8.55
N LEU A 100 0.59 0.61 8.74
CA LEU A 100 0.92 1.35 9.96
C LEU A 100 0.07 2.60 10.16
N ILE A 101 -0.17 3.38 9.10
CA ILE A 101 -1.00 4.59 9.19
C ILE A 101 -2.44 4.22 9.56
N ASN A 102 -2.92 3.05 9.10
CA ASN A 102 -4.29 2.60 9.28
C ASN A 102 -4.47 1.56 10.39
N LYS A 103 -3.43 1.26 11.17
CA LYS A 103 -3.43 0.19 12.18
C LYS A 103 -4.64 0.25 13.11
N ASN A 104 -4.91 1.42 13.69
CA ASN A 104 -6.04 1.62 14.59
C ASN A 104 -7.39 1.37 13.91
N ASN A 105 -7.51 1.69 12.61
CA ASN A 105 -8.72 1.42 11.85
C ASN A 105 -8.89 -0.08 11.59
N PHE A 106 -7.82 -0.82 11.28
CA PHE A 106 -7.89 -2.28 11.15
C PHE A 106 -8.31 -2.96 12.45
N GLU A 107 -7.71 -2.56 13.58
CA GLU A 107 -8.07 -3.08 14.90
C GLU A 107 -9.53 -2.74 15.27
N THR A 108 -10.01 -1.56 14.87
CA THR A 108 -11.42 -1.18 15.09
C THR A 108 -12.38 -1.98 14.21
N ILE A 109 -12.03 -2.21 12.94
CA ILE A 109 -12.82 -3.02 12.02
C ILE A 109 -12.99 -4.43 12.58
N GLU A 110 -11.88 -5.05 12.98
CA GLU A 110 -11.88 -6.36 13.61
C GLU A 110 -12.80 -6.38 14.83
N ALA A 111 -12.53 -5.52 15.83
CA ALA A 111 -13.25 -5.55 17.10
C ALA A 111 -14.77 -5.31 16.94
N VAL A 112 -15.17 -4.38 16.06
CA VAL A 112 -16.60 -4.10 15.80
C VAL A 112 -17.24 -5.25 15.04
N SER A 113 -16.55 -5.83 14.05
CA SER A 113 -17.07 -6.97 13.28
C SER A 113 -17.33 -8.19 14.16
N GLU A 114 -16.39 -8.52 15.06
CA GLU A 114 -16.53 -9.63 16.00
C GLU A 114 -17.65 -9.37 17.01
N ALA A 115 -17.68 -8.17 17.60
CA ALA A 115 -18.67 -7.83 18.62
C ALA A 115 -20.10 -7.86 18.10
N GLN A 116 -20.31 -7.51 16.83
CA GLN A 116 -21.63 -7.44 16.20
C GLN A 116 -21.98 -8.70 15.38
N GLY A 117 -21.07 -9.68 15.28
CA GLY A 117 -21.28 -10.87 14.47
C GLY A 117 -21.39 -10.58 12.97
N ILE A 118 -20.71 -9.54 12.48
CA ILE A 118 -20.72 -9.15 11.07
C ILE A 118 -19.68 -9.97 10.33
N TYR A 119 -20.12 -11.03 9.65
CA TYR A 119 -19.24 -11.95 8.93
C TYR A 119 -18.75 -11.42 7.59
N SER A 120 -19.54 -10.57 6.91
CA SER A 120 -19.10 -9.98 5.64
C SER A 120 -19.69 -8.59 5.43
N LEU A 121 -18.90 -7.69 4.86
CA LEU A 121 -19.34 -6.33 4.52
C LEU A 121 -18.53 -5.77 3.35
N SER A 122 -19.19 -5.14 2.37
CA SER A 122 -18.52 -4.46 1.26
C SER A 122 -18.57 -2.94 1.41
N ASP A 123 -17.57 -2.22 0.89
CA ASP A 123 -17.64 -0.76 0.77
C ASP A 123 -18.57 -0.30 -0.37
N MET A 124 -19.03 -1.24 -1.20
CA MET A 124 -19.90 -1.06 -2.37
C MET A 124 -19.31 -0.18 -3.49
N ARG A 125 -18.03 0.20 -3.42
CA ARG A 125 -17.40 1.16 -4.35
C ARG A 125 -16.68 0.50 -5.53
N ARG A 126 -16.65 -0.83 -5.61
CA ARG A 126 -15.96 -1.53 -6.71
C ARG A 126 -16.75 -2.69 -7.29
N TYR A 127 -17.45 -2.38 -8.37
CA TYR A 127 -17.71 -3.35 -9.44
C TYR A 127 -17.28 -2.74 -10.78
N HIS A 128 -16.03 -2.32 -10.90
CA HIS A 128 -15.48 -1.95 -12.20
C HIS A 128 -14.95 -3.21 -12.87
N LYS A 129 -15.69 -3.80 -13.80
CA LYS A 129 -15.23 -4.93 -14.61
C LYS A 129 -15.26 -4.52 -16.07
N VAL A 130 -14.10 -4.61 -16.74
CA VAL A 130 -14.08 -4.58 -18.20
C VAL A 130 -14.42 -5.98 -18.68
N LEU A 131 -15.67 -6.18 -19.11
CA LEU A 131 -16.12 -7.42 -19.75
C LEU A 131 -16.32 -7.13 -21.24
N ASN A 132 -15.58 -7.83 -22.12
CA ASN A 132 -15.67 -7.63 -23.57
C ASN A 132 -15.52 -6.15 -24.00
N SER A 133 -14.46 -5.49 -23.53
CA SER A 133 -14.18 -4.06 -23.81
C SER A 133 -15.24 -3.08 -23.30
N THR A 134 -16.20 -3.54 -22.51
CA THR A 134 -17.23 -2.69 -21.89
C THR A 134 -16.91 -2.53 -20.42
N LEU A 135 -16.72 -1.29 -19.98
CA LEU A 135 -16.64 -0.98 -18.56
C LEU A 135 -18.05 -1.16 -17.96
N ILE A 136 -18.22 -2.21 -17.18
CA ILE A 136 -19.34 -2.36 -16.26
C ILE A 136 -18.88 -1.69 -14.97
N SER A 137 -19.53 -0.60 -14.57
CA SER A 137 -19.31 0.07 -13.30
C SER A 137 -20.60 0.09 -12.51
N ASN A 138 -20.53 -0.10 -11.20
CA ASN A 138 -21.58 0.31 -10.29
C ASN A 138 -21.09 1.56 -9.56
N ASP A 139 -21.50 2.74 -10.05
CA ASP A 139 -21.07 4.04 -9.51
C ASP A 139 -21.83 4.43 -8.22
N GLU A 140 -22.66 3.54 -7.67
CA GLU A 140 -23.47 3.84 -6.49
C GLU A 140 -22.61 3.95 -5.22
N GLN A 141 -22.24 5.19 -4.89
CA GLN A 141 -21.58 5.51 -3.64
C GLN A 141 -22.63 5.66 -2.52
N TYR A 142 -22.83 4.61 -1.74
CA TYR A 142 -23.66 4.68 -0.54
C TYR A 142 -22.90 5.39 0.58
N LEU A 143 -22.95 6.72 0.59
CA LEU A 143 -22.16 7.60 1.50
C LEU A 143 -22.92 8.02 2.75
N THR A 144 -24.23 7.85 2.79
CA THR A 144 -25.06 8.30 3.91
C THR A 144 -25.59 7.11 4.69
N ARG A 145 -25.85 7.30 5.99
CA ARG A 145 -26.50 6.30 6.84
C ARG A 145 -27.76 5.74 6.19
N ALA A 146 -28.63 6.60 5.65
CA ALA A 146 -29.86 6.16 4.99
C ALA A 146 -29.61 5.34 3.71
N ALA A 147 -28.54 5.65 2.96
CA ALA A 147 -28.16 4.89 1.78
C ALA A 147 -27.61 3.50 2.16
N ILE A 148 -26.77 3.44 3.20
CA ILE A 148 -26.22 2.19 3.75
C ILE A 148 -27.33 1.32 4.33
N GLU A 149 -28.22 1.90 5.13
CA GLU A 149 -29.37 1.23 5.73
C GLU A 149 -30.28 0.63 4.65
N LYS A 150 -30.53 1.38 3.57
CA LYS A 150 -31.30 0.87 2.44
C LYS A 150 -30.59 -0.27 1.71
N ALA A 151 -29.29 -0.14 1.46
CA ALA A 151 -28.51 -1.11 0.70
C ALA A 151 -28.34 -2.44 1.46
N TYR A 152 -28.22 -2.39 2.78
CA TYR A 152 -28.05 -3.54 3.66
C TYR A 152 -29.32 -3.94 4.43
N ALA A 153 -30.49 -3.38 4.09
CA ALA A 153 -31.73 -3.54 4.86
C ALA A 153 -32.05 -5.02 5.15
N THR A 154 -31.96 -5.87 4.13
CA THR A 154 -32.24 -7.31 4.26
C THR A 154 -31.26 -8.00 5.21
N THR A 155 -29.97 -7.72 5.11
CA THR A 155 -28.93 -8.31 5.98
C THR A 155 -29.08 -7.80 7.41
N ILE A 156 -29.29 -6.49 7.58
CA ILE A 156 -29.49 -5.86 8.89
C ILE A 156 -30.69 -6.48 9.60
N GLU A 157 -31.80 -6.68 8.89
CA GLU A 157 -33.02 -7.27 9.45
C GLU A 157 -32.84 -8.77 9.75
N ALA A 158 -32.26 -9.53 8.82
CA ALA A 158 -32.08 -10.98 8.97
C ALA A 158 -31.15 -11.32 10.14
N ASP A 159 -30.02 -10.63 10.23
CA ASP A 159 -28.97 -10.91 11.21
C ASP A 159 -29.08 -10.03 12.47
N LYS A 160 -30.12 -9.16 12.54
CA LYS A 160 -30.38 -8.22 13.65
C LYS A 160 -29.18 -7.32 13.96
N LEU A 161 -28.53 -6.83 12.91
CA LEU A 161 -27.34 -6.00 13.04
C LEU A 161 -27.69 -4.59 13.52
N ASP A 162 -26.78 -4.01 14.30
CA ASP A 162 -26.85 -2.58 14.61
C ASP A 162 -26.42 -1.74 13.39
N ILE A 163 -27.36 -0.93 12.88
CA ILE A 163 -27.11 -0.05 11.74
C ILE A 163 -25.94 0.92 11.99
N ASP A 164 -25.78 1.42 13.21
CA ASP A 164 -24.71 2.39 13.50
C ASP A 164 -23.33 1.71 13.42
N SER A 165 -23.23 0.45 13.84
CA SER A 165 -22.04 -0.38 13.67
C SER A 165 -21.76 -0.73 12.19
N VAL A 166 -22.80 -1.03 11.40
CA VAL A 166 -22.65 -1.26 9.95
C VAL A 166 -22.12 0.00 9.24
N VAL A 167 -22.66 1.16 9.58
CA VAL A 167 -22.19 2.46 9.06
C VAL A 167 -20.74 2.71 9.48
N MET A 168 -20.41 2.48 10.75
CA MET A 168 -19.05 2.65 11.25
C MET A 168 -18.07 1.76 10.51
N LEU A 169 -18.37 0.47 10.35
CA LEU A 169 -17.51 -0.47 9.63
C LEU A 169 -17.32 -0.03 8.18
N ARG A 170 -18.40 0.35 7.49
CA ARG A 170 -18.33 0.87 6.12
C ARG A 170 -17.40 2.07 6.03
N ASP A 171 -17.53 3.05 6.93
CA ASP A 171 -16.71 4.26 6.92
C ASP A 171 -15.24 3.95 7.24
N LYS A 172 -14.99 2.96 8.10
CA LYS A 172 -13.63 2.49 8.38
C LYS A 172 -13.03 1.75 7.19
N LEU A 173 -13.77 0.88 6.52
CA LEU A 173 -13.35 0.20 5.30
C LEU A 173 -12.94 1.21 4.23
N ASP A 174 -13.76 2.24 4.02
CA ASP A 174 -13.44 3.34 3.11
C ASP A 174 -12.15 4.07 3.50
N SER A 175 -11.99 4.39 4.79
CA SER A 175 -10.80 5.10 5.28
C SER A 175 -9.49 4.34 5.06
N VAL A 176 -9.54 3.01 5.04
CA VAL A 176 -8.38 2.12 4.79
C VAL A 176 -8.35 1.58 3.37
N LEU A 177 -9.21 2.10 2.49
CA LEU A 177 -9.36 1.66 1.10
C LEU A 177 -9.63 0.15 0.95
N ALA A 178 -10.20 -0.48 1.99
CA ALA A 178 -10.66 -1.86 1.93
C ALA A 178 -12.05 -1.89 1.30
N ILE A 179 -12.21 -2.77 0.31
CA ILE A 179 -13.43 -2.91 -0.48
C ILE A 179 -14.33 -4.03 0.03
N GLN A 180 -13.75 -4.95 0.79
CA GLN A 180 -14.46 -6.06 1.40
C GLN A 180 -13.81 -6.42 2.73
N LEU A 181 -14.67 -6.73 3.69
CA LEU A 181 -14.39 -7.39 4.94
C LEU A 181 -15.03 -8.78 4.88
N ASP A 182 -14.27 -9.80 5.27
CA ASP A 182 -14.80 -11.09 5.67
C ASP A 182 -14.20 -11.47 7.01
N ASN A 183 -15.03 -11.79 7.99
CA ASN A 183 -14.62 -12.27 9.29
C ASN A 183 -15.24 -13.64 9.50
N GLU A 184 -14.48 -14.73 9.38
CA GLU A 184 -14.99 -16.07 9.60
C GLU A 184 -13.90 -17.00 10.13
N GLN A 185 -14.29 -18.00 10.92
CA GLN A 185 -13.40 -19.10 11.35
C GLN A 185 -12.10 -18.65 12.05
N GLY A 186 -12.12 -17.50 12.72
CA GLY A 186 -10.94 -16.93 13.40
C GLY A 186 -10.00 -16.16 12.47
N TYR A 187 -10.49 -15.74 11.31
CA TYR A 187 -9.78 -14.88 10.37
C TYR A 187 -10.57 -13.59 10.15
N THR A 188 -9.88 -12.46 10.14
CA THR A 188 -10.41 -11.21 9.59
C THR A 188 -9.63 -10.87 8.32
N VAL A 189 -10.31 -10.90 7.18
CA VAL A 189 -9.77 -10.62 5.85
C VAL A 189 -10.30 -9.27 5.40
N LEU A 190 -9.38 -8.39 5.00
CA LEU A 190 -9.66 -7.07 4.45
C LEU A 190 -9.06 -6.99 3.05
N THR A 191 -9.91 -7.02 2.03
CA THR A 191 -9.49 -6.94 0.64
C THR A 191 -9.34 -5.47 0.26
N VAL A 192 -8.16 -5.04 -0.21
CA VAL A 192 -7.89 -3.65 -0.63
C VAL A 192 -8.02 -3.50 -2.14
N GLY A 193 -7.68 -4.55 -2.87
CA GLY A 193 -7.87 -4.58 -4.32
C GLY A 193 -7.75 -6.00 -4.85
N GLY A 194 -8.50 -6.28 -5.90
CA GLY A 194 -8.41 -7.53 -6.61
C GLY A 194 -9.39 -7.59 -7.77
N PHE A 195 -8.93 -8.21 -8.86
CA PHE A 195 -9.81 -8.81 -9.86
C PHE A 195 -9.82 -10.32 -9.61
N LEU A 196 -10.79 -11.04 -10.18
CA LEU A 196 -11.12 -12.48 -10.04
C LEU A 196 -9.96 -13.47 -9.75
N ASP A 197 -8.72 -13.14 -10.10
CA ASP A 197 -7.53 -13.99 -9.94
C ASP A 197 -6.31 -13.22 -9.38
N ASN A 198 -6.42 -12.06 -8.71
CA ASN A 198 -5.25 -11.36 -8.14
C ASN A 198 -5.67 -10.41 -7.03
N GLU A 199 -6.01 -10.97 -5.87
CA GLU A 199 -6.43 -10.22 -4.70
C GLU A 199 -5.24 -9.90 -3.80
N TYR A 200 -5.27 -8.72 -3.21
CA TYR A 200 -4.36 -8.33 -2.16
C TYR A 200 -5.08 -7.56 -1.07
N GLY A 201 -4.56 -7.69 0.13
CA GLY A 201 -5.20 -7.13 1.30
C GLY A 201 -4.46 -7.45 2.58
N TYR A 202 -5.17 -7.30 3.69
CA TYR A 202 -4.68 -7.63 5.02
C TYR A 202 -5.49 -8.79 5.55
N ILE A 203 -4.82 -9.74 6.18
CA ILE A 203 -5.46 -10.84 6.88
C ILE A 203 -4.93 -10.89 8.30
N LYS A 204 -5.83 -10.98 9.27
CA LYS A 204 -5.48 -11.29 10.65
C LYS A 204 -5.86 -12.73 10.94
N SER A 205 -4.97 -13.44 11.62
CA SER A 205 -5.33 -14.69 12.27
C SER A 205 -4.64 -14.79 13.62
N ASP A 206 -5.46 -14.93 14.66
CA ASP A 206 -5.00 -15.10 16.04
C ASP A 206 -4.95 -16.57 16.46
N ILE A 207 -5.58 -17.46 15.68
CA ILE A 207 -5.77 -18.88 16.02
C ILE A 207 -4.92 -19.80 15.13
N TYR A 208 -4.74 -19.45 13.86
CA TYR A 208 -4.08 -20.29 12.86
C TYR A 208 -2.93 -19.53 12.22
N GLY A 209 -1.70 -20.07 12.31
CA GLY A 209 -0.57 -19.49 11.60
C GLY A 209 -0.77 -19.64 10.08
N ILE A 210 -0.97 -18.53 9.37
CA ILE A 210 -1.14 -18.51 7.91
C ILE A 210 0.22 -18.71 7.24
N LYS A 211 0.24 -19.47 6.14
CA LYS A 211 1.43 -19.74 5.34
C LYS A 211 1.15 -19.54 3.85
N VAL A 212 2.23 -19.32 3.10
CA VAL A 212 2.17 -19.39 1.63
C VAL A 212 1.73 -20.79 1.23
N GLY A 213 0.75 -20.87 0.32
CA GLY A 213 0.09 -22.11 -0.10
C GLY A 213 -1.24 -22.39 0.60
N ASP A 214 -1.58 -21.66 1.67
CA ASP A 214 -2.90 -21.77 2.29
C ASP A 214 -3.97 -21.09 1.41
N MET A 215 -5.21 -21.58 1.47
CA MET A 215 -6.35 -20.92 0.85
C MET A 215 -6.88 -19.83 1.77
N ILE A 216 -7.20 -18.65 1.21
CA ILE A 216 -7.85 -17.59 1.98
C ILE A 216 -9.32 -17.99 2.21
N PRO A 217 -9.80 -18.05 3.47
CA PRO A 217 -11.08 -18.67 3.81
C PRO A 217 -12.38 -18.17 3.15
N PRO A 218 -12.47 -17.03 2.42
CA PRO A 218 -13.68 -16.68 1.66
C PRO A 218 -13.62 -16.99 0.15
N TYR A 219 -12.43 -17.09 -0.45
CA TYR A 219 -12.27 -16.97 -1.92
C TYR A 219 -11.74 -18.23 -2.61
N GLY A 220 -11.24 -19.21 -1.85
CA GLY A 220 -10.59 -20.40 -2.44
C GLY A 220 -9.26 -20.09 -3.17
N SER A 221 -8.84 -18.83 -3.18
CA SER A 221 -7.60 -18.35 -3.79
C SER A 221 -6.41 -18.72 -2.91
N THR A 222 -5.33 -19.17 -3.55
CA THR A 222 -4.11 -19.61 -2.85
C THR A 222 -3.21 -18.42 -2.56
N VAL A 223 -2.77 -18.30 -1.31
CA VAL A 223 -1.78 -17.29 -0.89
C VAL A 223 -0.45 -17.59 -1.57
N ILE A 224 0.05 -16.66 -2.40
CA ILE A 224 1.39 -16.75 -3.01
C ILE A 224 2.44 -15.92 -2.30
N SER A 225 2.00 -14.92 -1.53
CA SER A 225 2.88 -14.05 -0.78
C SER A 225 2.21 -13.71 0.53
N LEU A 226 2.98 -13.82 1.61
CA LEU A 226 2.56 -13.45 2.95
C LEU A 226 3.67 -12.66 3.63
N GLU A 227 3.32 -11.50 4.16
CA GLU A 227 4.25 -10.61 4.83
C GLU A 227 3.71 -10.24 6.22
N ALA A 228 4.43 -10.60 7.27
CA ALA A 228 4.01 -10.32 8.64
C ALA A 228 4.11 -8.82 8.95
N MET A 229 3.01 -8.25 9.42
CA MET A 229 2.88 -6.84 9.79
C MET A 229 2.93 -6.61 11.31
N GLY A 230 2.76 -7.70 12.09
CA GLY A 230 2.74 -7.69 13.56
C GLY A 230 1.33 -7.76 14.14
N GLY A 231 1.21 -8.21 15.39
CA GLY A 231 -0.09 -8.32 16.08
C GLY A 231 -1.10 -9.26 15.39
N GLY A 232 -0.61 -10.36 14.79
CA GLY A 232 -1.45 -11.33 14.07
C GLY A 232 -1.80 -10.92 12.63
N TRP A 233 -1.46 -9.70 12.21
CA TRP A 233 -1.74 -9.20 10.86
C TRP A 233 -0.64 -9.58 9.86
N TYR A 234 -1.10 -9.91 8.66
CA TYR A 234 -0.28 -10.17 7.48
C TYR A 234 -0.83 -9.39 6.29
N MET A 235 0.05 -8.94 5.40
CA MET A 235 -0.36 -8.61 4.03
C MET A 235 -0.28 -9.87 3.18
N TYR A 236 -1.32 -10.10 2.39
CA TYR A 236 -1.41 -11.26 1.51
C TYR A 236 -1.50 -10.83 0.05
N ARG A 237 -1.08 -11.72 -0.85
CA ARG A 237 -1.40 -11.71 -2.28
C ARG A 237 -1.82 -13.10 -2.73
N THR A 238 -2.77 -13.16 -3.66
CA THR A 238 -3.25 -14.42 -4.27
C THR A 238 -2.85 -14.55 -5.74
N THR A 239 -2.92 -15.79 -6.27
CA THR A 239 -2.81 -16.14 -7.71
C THR A 239 -4.07 -15.95 -8.50
#